data_AF-A0AAV9Q621-F1
#
_entry.id   AF-A0AAV9Q621-F1
#
_cell.length_a   1.000
_cell.length_b   1.000
_cell.length_c   1.000
_cell.angle_alpha   90.00
_cell.angle_beta   90.00
_cell.angle_gamma   90.00
#
_symmetry.space_group_name_H-M   'P 1'
#
loop_
_entity.id
_entity.type
_entity.pdbx_description
1 polymer ?
#
loop_
_entity_poly.entity_id
_entity_poly.type
_entity_poly.pdbx_seq_one_letter_code
_entity_poly.pdbx_strand_id
1 'polypeptide(L)'
;YMGDPSMARVHKFMALDPAEVGYFISQVGAAATCLGVSTSDVSAVAGVLMQYFGYRCSPPLAITDGPLLQSICEACDCPYDPMANCKLYDDNGCYPSPMVAPQCMKKETSSSSSTWMSQPIKSSSTWESTTSSTCKETTTSTQW
;
A
#
# COMPACT_ATOMS: atom_id res chain seq x y z
N TYR A 1 -4.19 23.54 -0.28
CA TYR A 1 -3.66 22.38 0.47
C TYR A 1 -2.38 22.84 1.16
N MET A 2 -2.19 22.52 2.45
CA MET A 2 -1.04 23.00 3.25
C MET A 2 0.04 21.92 3.47
N GLY A 3 -0.21 20.68 3.04
CA GLY A 3 0.77 19.60 3.14
C GLY A 3 1.80 19.63 2.00
N ASP A 4 2.76 18.69 2.03
CA ASP A 4 3.72 18.54 0.94
C ASP A 4 3.02 17.99 -0.32
N PRO A 5 3.10 18.70 -1.46
CA PRO A 5 2.41 18.31 -2.70
C PRO A 5 3.11 17.20 -3.49
N SER A 6 4.30 16.75 -3.10
CA SER A 6 4.95 15.59 -3.74
C SER A 6 4.38 14.29 -3.19
N MET A 7 3.56 13.61 -3.99
CA MET A 7 2.98 12.33 -3.58
C MET A 7 4.04 11.26 -3.37
N ALA A 8 5.10 11.25 -4.17
CA ALA A 8 6.26 10.37 -3.98
C ALA A 8 6.85 10.54 -2.57
N ARG A 9 7.13 11.79 -2.16
CA ARG A 9 7.74 12.06 -0.86
C ARG A 9 6.88 11.62 0.32
N VAL A 10 5.57 11.88 0.28
CA VAL A 10 4.70 11.61 1.44
C VAL A 10 4.27 10.15 1.54
N HIS A 11 4.31 9.40 0.43
CA HIS A 11 3.98 7.97 0.42
C HIS A 11 5.21 7.05 0.44
N LYS A 12 6.44 7.59 0.44
CA LYS A 12 7.65 6.77 0.27
C LYS A 12 7.88 5.63 1.25
N PHE A 13 7.42 5.81 2.49
CA PHE A 13 7.56 4.79 3.52
C PHE A 13 6.50 3.69 3.45
N MET A 14 5.53 3.81 2.53
CA MET A 14 4.53 2.79 2.28
C MET A 14 5.06 1.72 1.32
N ALA A 15 6.06 2.05 0.49
CA ALA A 15 6.65 1.17 -0.53
C ALA A 15 5.58 0.41 -1.34
N LEU A 16 4.61 1.17 -1.88
CA LEU A 16 3.41 0.60 -2.48
C LEU A 16 3.77 -0.23 -3.72
N ASP A 17 3.18 -1.42 -3.78
CA ASP A 17 3.29 -2.32 -4.92
C ASP A 17 2.22 -2.03 -6.00
N PRO A 18 2.35 -2.61 -7.22
CA PRO A 18 1.39 -2.39 -8.29
C PRO A 18 -0.06 -2.78 -7.94
N ALA A 19 -0.24 -3.81 -7.10
CA ALA A 19 -1.56 -4.27 -6.69
C ALA A 19 -2.19 -3.28 -5.70
N GLU A 20 -1.41 -2.74 -4.76
CA GLU A 20 -1.88 -1.75 -3.80
C GLU A 20 -2.26 -0.43 -4.47
N VAL A 21 -1.43 0.06 -5.40
CA VAL A 21 -1.76 1.27 -6.17
C VAL A 21 -2.98 1.03 -7.07
N GLY A 22 -3.06 -0.13 -7.73
CA GLY A 22 -4.21 -0.52 -8.53
C GLY A 22 -5.50 -0.60 -7.70
N TYR A 23 -5.42 -1.18 -6.50
CA TYR A 23 -6.54 -1.25 -5.57
C TYR A 23 -7.00 0.14 -5.13
N PHE A 24 -6.09 1.02 -4.72
CA PHE A 24 -6.41 2.41 -4.40
C PHE A 24 -7.18 3.11 -5.54
N ILE A 25 -6.71 3.00 -6.78
CA ILE A 25 -7.37 3.62 -7.94
C ILE A 25 -8.76 3.03 -8.17
N SER A 26 -8.92 1.71 -8.05
CA SER A 26 -10.22 1.07 -8.18
C SER A 26 -11.23 1.52 -7.12
N GLN A 27 -10.78 1.72 -5.87
CA GLN A 27 -11.63 2.20 -4.78
C GLN A 27 -12.03 3.67 -4.98
N VAL A 28 -11.13 4.51 -5.52
CA VAL A 28 -11.48 5.88 -5.93
C VAL A 28 -12.56 5.86 -7.01
N GLY A 29 -12.44 4.99 -8.01
CA GLY A 29 -13.44 4.83 -9.05
C GLY A 29 -14.79 4.36 -8.53
N ALA A 30 -14.80 3.33 -7.66
CA ALA A 30 -16.02 2.82 -7.03
C ALA A 30 -16.74 3.91 -6.20
N ALA A 31 -15.98 4.72 -5.45
CA ALA A 31 -16.52 5.85 -4.70
C ALA A 31 -17.13 6.92 -5.63
N ALA A 32 -16.44 7.28 -6.71
CA ALA A 32 -16.95 8.24 -7.70
C ALA A 32 -18.25 7.75 -8.37
N THR A 33 -18.34 6.46 -8.71
CA THR A 33 -19.59 5.86 -9.22
C THR A 33 -20.72 5.94 -8.20
N CYS A 34 -20.45 5.71 -6.90
CA CYS A 34 -21.45 5.85 -5.85
C CYS A 34 -21.99 7.30 -5.72
N LEU A 35 -21.19 8.29 -6.08
CA LEU A 35 -21.58 9.71 -6.11
C LEU A 35 -22.24 10.13 -7.42
N GLY A 36 -22.48 9.20 -8.35
CA GLY A 36 -23.18 9.45 -9.61
C GLY A 36 -22.28 9.97 -10.74
N VAL A 37 -20.95 9.88 -10.62
CA VAL A 37 -20.03 10.20 -11.72
C VAL A 37 -20.17 9.16 -12.84
N SER A 38 -20.14 9.62 -14.09
CA SER A 38 -20.29 8.73 -15.25
C SER A 38 -19.13 7.74 -15.34
N THR A 39 -19.39 6.53 -15.86
CA THR A 39 -18.34 5.50 -16.01
C THR A 39 -17.22 5.92 -16.95
N SER A 40 -17.50 6.75 -17.96
CA SER A 40 -16.50 7.33 -18.85
C SER A 40 -15.56 8.27 -18.10
N ASP A 41 -16.10 9.13 -17.24
CA ASP A 41 -15.28 10.06 -16.45
C ASP A 41 -14.46 9.30 -15.39
N VAL A 42 -15.05 8.29 -14.76
CA VAL A 42 -14.33 7.40 -13.83
C VAL A 42 -13.16 6.73 -14.52
N SER A 43 -13.35 6.21 -15.73
CA SER A 43 -12.30 5.55 -16.50
C SER A 43 -11.19 6.53 -16.92
N ALA A 44 -11.56 7.75 -17.32
CA ALA A 44 -10.61 8.81 -17.65
C ALA A 44 -9.76 9.19 -16.44
N VAL A 45 -10.38 9.40 -15.27
CA VAL A 45 -9.66 9.70 -14.03
C VAL A 45 -8.77 8.54 -13.61
N ALA A 46 -9.25 7.29 -13.68
CA ALA A 46 -8.44 6.11 -13.36
C ALA A 46 -7.19 6.01 -14.25
N GLY A 47 -7.32 6.31 -15.55
CA GLY A 47 -6.19 6.36 -16.47
C GLY A 47 -5.15 7.42 -16.08
N VAL A 48 -5.61 8.63 -15.71
CA VAL A 48 -4.71 9.70 -15.24
C VAL A 48 -4.04 9.34 -13.92
N LEU A 49 -4.78 8.75 -12.97
CA LEU A 49 -4.21 8.30 -11.70
C LEU A 49 -3.13 7.23 -11.95
N MET A 50 -3.38 6.26 -12.83
CA MET A 50 -2.38 5.25 -13.18
C MET A 50 -1.13 5.88 -13.81
N GLN A 51 -1.32 6.84 -14.72
CA GLN A 51 -0.20 7.54 -15.36
C GLN A 51 0.67 8.32 -14.36
N TYR A 52 0.06 8.95 -13.35
CA TYR A 52 0.79 9.81 -12.41
C TYR A 52 1.40 9.03 -11.24
N PHE A 53 0.74 7.97 -10.81
CA PHE A 53 1.01 7.29 -9.56
C PHE A 53 1.52 5.86 -9.75
N GLY A 54 1.13 5.19 -10.84
CA GLY A 54 1.28 3.74 -11.03
C GLY A 54 2.59 3.28 -11.68
N TYR A 55 3.49 4.19 -12.03
CA TYR A 55 4.78 3.86 -12.64
C TYR A 55 5.93 4.32 -11.77
N ARG A 56 6.95 3.47 -11.63
CA ARG A 56 8.15 3.77 -10.86
C ARG A 56 9.05 4.74 -11.61
N CYS A 57 9.65 5.66 -10.85
CA CYS A 57 10.59 6.66 -11.36
C CYS A 57 10.00 7.65 -12.38
N SER A 58 8.68 7.88 -12.38
CA SER A 58 8.06 8.82 -13.31
C SER A 58 8.69 10.22 -13.22
N PRO A 59 8.80 10.94 -14.35
CA PRO A 59 9.36 12.28 -14.35
C PRO A 59 8.49 13.26 -13.53
N PRO A 60 9.06 14.37 -13.05
CA PRO A 60 8.30 15.40 -12.35
C PRO A 60 7.13 15.94 -13.20
N LEU A 61 5.99 16.13 -12.54
CA LEU A 61 4.78 16.72 -13.13
C LEU A 61 4.47 18.06 -12.49
N ALA A 62 4.12 19.06 -13.30
CA ALA A 62 3.76 20.39 -12.84
C ALA A 62 2.24 20.50 -12.59
N ILE A 63 1.78 19.86 -11.51
CA ILE A 63 0.35 19.88 -11.11
C ILE A 63 0.04 21.07 -10.17
N THR A 64 1.07 21.64 -9.55
CA THR A 64 0.99 22.81 -8.65
C THR A 64 2.04 23.86 -9.04
N ASP A 65 2.54 24.66 -8.10
CA ASP A 65 3.57 25.70 -8.29
C ASP A 65 4.97 25.13 -8.59
N GLY A 66 5.08 24.26 -9.60
CA GLY A 66 6.33 23.70 -10.10
C GLY A 66 6.29 22.18 -10.32
N PRO A 67 7.31 21.65 -11.02
CA PRO A 67 7.45 20.22 -11.27
C PRO A 67 7.76 19.46 -9.97
N LEU A 68 6.95 18.45 -9.66
CA LEU A 68 7.07 17.63 -8.46
C LEU A 68 6.99 16.14 -8.81
N LEU A 69 7.67 15.31 -8.03
CA LEU A 69 7.59 13.85 -8.16
C LEU A 69 6.27 13.35 -7.60
N GLN A 70 5.57 12.55 -8.40
CA GLN A 70 4.23 12.06 -8.08
C GLN A 70 4.13 10.55 -8.00
N SER A 71 5.03 9.78 -8.61
CA SER A 71 5.04 8.32 -8.54
C SER A 71 4.93 7.83 -7.09
N ILE A 72 3.93 6.99 -6.79
CA ILE A 72 3.79 6.33 -5.48
C ILE A 72 4.03 4.82 -5.57
N CYS A 73 4.01 4.25 -6.79
CA CYS A 73 4.44 2.87 -7.03
C CYS A 73 5.96 2.80 -6.90
N GLU A 74 6.40 2.47 -5.70
CA GLU A 74 7.78 2.57 -5.27
C GLU A 74 8.37 1.23 -4.82
N ALA A 75 7.58 0.16 -4.87
CA ALA A 75 8.10 -1.20 -4.75
C ALA A 75 9.01 -1.58 -5.93
N CYS A 76 9.91 -2.54 -5.70
CA CYS A 76 10.92 -2.92 -6.69
C CYS A 76 10.35 -3.57 -7.97
N ASP A 77 9.15 -4.15 -7.88
CA ASP A 77 8.40 -4.81 -8.95
C ASP A 77 7.48 -3.87 -9.73
N CYS A 78 7.39 -2.60 -9.33
CA CYS A 78 6.64 -1.58 -10.07
C CYS A 78 7.16 -1.39 -11.50
N PRO A 79 6.25 -1.27 -12.49
CA PRO A 79 6.65 -1.05 -13.87
C PRO A 79 7.33 0.32 -14.00
N TYR A 80 8.38 0.38 -14.82
CA TYR A 80 9.05 1.64 -15.09
C TYR A 80 8.20 2.54 -15.99
N ASP A 81 8.26 3.83 -15.71
CA ASP A 81 7.77 4.85 -16.62
C ASP A 81 8.58 4.83 -17.94
N PRO A 82 7.96 5.03 -19.12
CA PRO A 82 8.69 5.15 -20.38
C PRO A 82 9.77 6.24 -20.39
N MET A 83 9.62 7.26 -19.55
CA MET A 83 10.55 8.38 -19.35
C MET A 83 11.16 8.36 -17.94
N ALA A 84 11.41 7.17 -17.39
CA ALA A 84 11.91 6.99 -16.03
C ALA A 84 13.22 7.76 -15.75
N ASN A 85 13.25 8.48 -14.62
CA ASN A 85 14.45 9.10 -14.07
C ASN A 85 14.59 8.80 -12.57
N CYS A 86 15.07 7.59 -12.27
CA CYS A 86 15.19 7.09 -10.90
C CYS A 86 16.16 7.89 -10.02
N LYS A 87 17.08 8.66 -10.61
CA LYS A 87 18.04 9.48 -9.85
C LYS A 87 17.38 10.61 -9.06
N LEU A 88 16.13 10.93 -9.39
CA LEU A 88 15.35 11.95 -8.70
C LEU A 88 14.70 11.43 -7.41
N TYR A 89 14.64 10.10 -7.24
CA TYR A 89 14.03 9.43 -6.11
C TYR A 89 15.11 8.90 -5.15
N ASP A 90 14.84 8.90 -3.84
CA ASP A 90 15.71 8.21 -2.89
C ASP A 90 15.73 6.71 -3.23
N ASP A 91 16.81 6.01 -2.87
CA ASP A 91 17.00 4.56 -3.11
C ASP A 91 16.76 4.13 -4.59
N ASN A 92 17.00 5.05 -5.54
CA ASN A 92 16.73 4.87 -6.97
C ASN A 92 15.26 4.50 -7.29
N GLY A 93 14.32 4.99 -6.48
CA GLY A 93 12.89 4.75 -6.65
C GLY A 93 12.43 3.34 -6.29
N CYS A 94 13.31 2.51 -5.72
CA CYS A 94 12.90 1.24 -5.10
C CYS A 94 13.07 1.34 -3.59
N TYR A 95 11.95 1.29 -2.87
CA TYR A 95 11.96 1.19 -1.42
C TYR A 95 11.69 -0.26 -1.00
N PRO A 96 12.38 -0.74 0.04
CA PRO A 96 12.07 -2.05 0.60
C PRO A 96 10.67 -2.02 1.23
N SER A 97 9.93 -3.11 1.11
CA SER A 97 8.63 -3.25 1.77
C SER A 97 8.76 -3.00 3.27
N PRO A 98 7.85 -2.22 3.88
CA PRO A 98 7.89 -1.97 5.31
C PRO A 98 7.77 -3.30 6.07
N MET A 99 8.64 -3.51 7.04
CA MET A 99 8.55 -4.69 7.90
C MET A 99 7.29 -4.61 8.74
N VAL A 100 6.53 -5.71 8.83
CA VAL A 100 5.41 -5.81 9.76
C VAL A 100 5.97 -5.67 11.18
N ALA A 101 5.60 -4.58 11.87
CA ALA A 101 5.94 -4.43 13.27
C ALA A 101 5.37 -5.63 14.05
N PRO A 102 6.13 -6.27 14.94
CA PRO A 102 5.61 -7.37 15.76
C PRO A 102 4.41 -6.86 16.55
N GLN A 103 3.23 -7.37 16.19
CA GLN A 103 1.96 -7.10 16.86
C GLN A 103 2.02 -7.78 18.24
N CYS A 104 2.65 -7.14 19.22
CA CYS A 104 2.49 -7.49 20.63
C CYS A 104 1.13 -6.97 21.13
N MET A 105 0.05 -7.34 20.43
CA MET A 105 -1.30 -7.14 20.93
C MET A 105 -1.46 -8.01 22.17
N LYS A 106 -1.50 -7.37 23.34
CA LYS A 106 -1.97 -8.00 24.58
C LYS A 106 -3.38 -8.53 24.28
N LYS A 107 -3.52 -9.86 24.30
CA LYS A 107 -4.80 -10.55 24.18
C LYS A 107 -5.62 -10.26 25.44
N GLU A 108 -6.24 -9.08 25.50
CA GLU A 108 -7.35 -8.83 26.41
C GLU A 108 -8.50 -9.72 25.93
N THR A 109 -8.62 -10.88 26.59
CA THR A 109 -9.72 -11.82 26.39
C THR A 109 -10.98 -11.19 26.95
N SER A 110 -11.65 -10.37 26.14
CA SER A 110 -13.03 -9.98 26.38
C SER A 110 -13.92 -10.97 25.63
N SER A 111 -14.23 -12.06 26.30
CA SER A 111 -15.23 -13.03 25.87
C SER A 111 -16.60 -12.35 25.90
N SER A 112 -17.27 -12.21 24.76
CA SER A 112 -18.73 -12.10 24.69
C SER A 112 -19.25 -12.57 23.35
N SER A 113 -19.97 -13.68 23.43
CA SER A 113 -20.62 -14.44 22.39
C SER A 113 -21.74 -13.67 21.68
N SER A 114 -21.89 -13.86 20.38
CA SER A 114 -23.21 -13.83 19.74
C SER A 114 -23.23 -14.68 18.47
N THR A 115 -23.92 -15.80 18.61
CA THR A 115 -24.48 -16.73 17.63
C THR A 115 -25.13 -16.04 16.42
N TRP A 116 -24.81 -16.45 15.18
CA TRP A 116 -25.78 -17.09 14.28
C TRP A 116 -25.24 -17.54 12.90
N MET A 117 -25.63 -18.79 12.60
CA MET A 117 -25.91 -19.47 11.32
C MET A 117 -24.77 -19.72 10.32
N SER A 118 -24.33 -20.98 10.37
CA SER A 118 -23.62 -21.70 9.31
C SER A 118 -24.52 -21.95 8.09
N GLN A 119 -23.98 -21.77 6.89
CA GLN A 119 -24.27 -22.63 5.74
C GLN A 119 -22.96 -22.95 4.98
N PRO A 120 -22.87 -24.14 4.34
CA PRO A 120 -21.60 -24.70 3.91
C PRO A 120 -21.34 -24.42 2.42
N ILE A 121 -20.10 -24.07 2.08
CA ILE A 121 -19.58 -24.25 0.73
C ILE A 121 -18.28 -25.06 0.83
N LYS A 122 -18.35 -26.29 0.30
CA LYS A 122 -17.21 -27.16 0.05
C LYS A 122 -16.31 -26.51 -1.02
N SER A 123 -15.01 -26.42 -0.76
CA SER A 123 -14.02 -27.32 -1.37
C SER A 123 -12.59 -26.78 -1.26
N SER A 124 -11.71 -27.66 -0.80
CA SER A 124 -10.34 -27.87 -1.31
C SER A 124 -9.34 -26.71 -1.26
N SER A 125 -8.49 -26.72 -0.23
CA SER A 125 -7.03 -26.87 -0.43
C SER A 125 -6.33 -27.13 0.90
N THR A 126 -5.52 -28.19 0.89
CA THR A 126 -4.47 -28.52 1.85
C THR A 126 -3.57 -27.32 2.13
N TRP A 127 -3.43 -26.97 3.40
CA TRP A 127 -2.25 -26.27 3.91
C TRP A 127 -1.98 -26.80 5.31
N GLU A 128 -0.86 -27.52 5.44
CA GLU A 128 -0.32 -27.98 6.71
C GLU A 128 0.08 -26.77 7.57
N SER A 129 -0.20 -26.90 8.87
CA SER A 129 0.18 -25.95 9.89
C SER A 129 1.64 -26.12 10.31
N THR A 130 2.19 -25.05 10.87
CA THR A 130 3.21 -25.00 11.95
C THR A 130 4.61 -24.61 11.52
N THR A 131 4.99 -23.38 11.86
CA THR A 131 6.10 -23.16 12.80
C THR A 131 5.89 -21.84 13.54
N SER A 132 5.50 -21.99 14.80
CA SER A 132 5.46 -20.93 15.80
C SER A 132 6.88 -20.45 16.08
N SER A 133 7.19 -19.19 15.79
CA SER A 133 8.44 -18.57 16.18
C SER A 133 8.23 -17.81 17.48
N THR A 134 8.58 -18.47 18.58
CA THR A 134 8.60 -17.96 19.94
C THR A 134 9.45 -16.69 20.06
N CYS A 135 8.88 -15.62 20.61
CA CYS A 135 9.64 -14.45 21.06
C CYS A 135 10.52 -14.86 22.26
N LYS A 136 11.85 -14.86 22.09
CA LYS A 136 12.79 -15.04 23.20
C LYS A 136 12.99 -13.71 23.91
N GLU A 137 12.51 -13.64 25.13
CA GLU A 137 12.74 -12.56 26.08
C GLU A 137 14.18 -12.71 26.61
N THR A 138 15.07 -11.78 26.26
CA THR A 138 16.41 -11.71 26.87
C THR A 138 16.29 -11.01 28.21
N THR A 139 16.20 -11.81 29.27
CA THR A 139 16.34 -11.33 30.66
C THR A 139 17.81 -11.07 30.92
N THR A 140 18.23 -9.79 30.91
CA THR A 140 19.52 -9.40 31.49
C THR A 140 19.31 -9.18 32.99
N SER A 141 19.75 -10.15 33.78
CA SER A 141 19.80 -10.09 35.25
C SER A 141 21.09 -9.39 35.69
N THR A 142 20.97 -8.44 36.59
CA THR A 142 22.05 -7.74 37.29
C THR A 142 22.71 -8.63 38.35
N GLN A 143 24.03 -8.81 38.25
CA GLN A 143 24.99 -9.23 39.30
C GLN A 143 26.38 -8.88 38.71
N TRP A 144 27.25 -8.02 39.22
CA TRP A 144 27.54 -7.47 40.56
C TRP A 144 27.86 -5.98 40.47
#